data_AF-A0A8C5HK32-F1
#
_entry.id   AF-A0A8C5HK32-F1
#
_cell.length_a   1.000
_cell.length_b   1.000
_cell.length_c   1.000
_cell.angle_alpha   90.00
_cell.angle_beta   90.00
_cell.angle_gamma   90.00
#
_symmetry.space_group_name_H-M   'P 1'
#
loop_
_entity.id
_entity.type
_entity.pdbx_description
1 polymer ?
#
loop_
_entity_poly.entity_id
_entity_poly.type
_entity_poly.pdbx_seq_one_letter_code
_entity_poly.pdbx_strand_id
1 'polypeptide(L)'
;STVTDEKTAQRLKCSSIHLDESTDVSDCATLLVYVRCVWETEFVEDLLCCLNIPNGTKGEQIFSVLSNYVVTECGLSWANCKGITSDGAANMTGRNSESRRQLVKTSALNSRLFDQLCAGMGADHTHLLFHAEVRWLSKGRGLTRIYELRNEIHAFLLEKKSSLAEMFTEEWLFTVSYLADIFSSLNELCLKLQGQNDDVFQNWKHILTFQKSLKLWLAQFRSPKPSHYMFPTVLKHIEDNDVTDTQVKHLTGLIVAHLVALIDNFEHYFPKDRYDILHDKRWIQHPFDFESPESLLELGLTASEETELLQLSSGQTLKRRHESMTLSSFWVSISSEYPVLSKASILLLIPFTTTYKCEAGFSVLTKIKTKYRNRLNAAPDMRVALSSCTPNWDVILKNKQAHLSHYPGKLP
;
A
#
# COMPACT_ATOMS: atom_id res chain seq x y z
N SER A 1 -18.06 5.11 -18.29
CA SER A 1 -18.27 6.40 -17.61
C SER A 1 -17.24 6.49 -16.51
N THR A 2 -16.30 7.43 -16.60
CA THR A 2 -15.34 7.72 -15.53
C THR A 2 -16.08 8.38 -14.36
N VAL A 3 -15.55 8.27 -13.14
CA VAL A 3 -16.17 8.80 -11.89
C VAL A 3 -16.24 10.35 -11.88
N THR A 4 -15.84 11.00 -12.98
CA THR A 4 -15.56 12.44 -13.07
C THR A 4 -16.54 13.24 -13.93
N ASP A 5 -17.64 12.66 -14.42
CA ASP A 5 -18.70 13.47 -15.07
C ASP A 5 -19.37 14.39 -14.02
N GLU A 6 -19.66 15.65 -14.35
CA GLU A 6 -20.25 16.69 -13.45
C GLU A 6 -21.56 16.25 -12.73
N LYS A 7 -22.21 15.17 -13.19
CA LYS A 7 -23.38 14.56 -12.52
C LYS A 7 -23.02 13.55 -11.41
N THR A 8 -21.74 13.27 -11.20
CA THR A 8 -21.19 12.22 -10.33
C THR A 8 -20.88 12.71 -8.91
N ALA A 9 -20.55 14.01 -8.77
CA ALA A 9 -20.27 14.68 -7.50
C ALA A 9 -21.38 14.49 -6.45
N GLN A 10 -22.64 14.51 -6.89
CA GLN A 10 -23.81 14.33 -6.02
C GLN A 10 -24.07 12.87 -5.58
N ARG A 11 -23.30 11.89 -6.08
CA ARG A 11 -23.56 10.44 -5.85
C ARG A 11 -22.52 9.74 -5.00
N LEU A 12 -21.38 10.38 -4.75
CA LEU A 12 -20.29 9.83 -3.94
C LEU A 12 -20.58 10.04 -2.44
N LYS A 13 -21.41 9.16 -1.88
CA LYS A 13 -21.85 9.19 -0.46
C LYS A 13 -20.84 8.59 0.53
N CYS A 14 -19.94 7.74 0.04
CA CYS A 14 -18.92 7.07 0.85
C CYS A 14 -17.67 6.84 -0.02
N SER A 15 -16.56 7.47 0.34
CA SER A 15 -15.30 7.38 -0.39
C SER A 15 -14.10 7.30 0.54
N SER A 16 -12.96 6.86 0.02
CA SER A 16 -11.65 7.04 0.62
C SER A 16 -10.70 7.64 -0.41
N ILE A 17 -9.65 8.32 0.06
CA ILE A 17 -8.68 8.99 -0.79
C ILE A 17 -7.30 8.41 -0.51
N HIS A 18 -6.54 8.19 -1.57
CA HIS A 18 -5.13 7.89 -1.48
C HIS A 18 -4.35 8.98 -2.22
N LEU A 19 -3.40 9.60 -1.52
CA LEU A 19 -2.62 10.69 -2.05
C LEU A 19 -1.13 10.42 -1.86
N ASP A 20 -0.34 10.86 -2.82
CA ASP A 20 1.12 10.75 -2.78
C ASP A 20 1.75 11.89 -3.59
N GLU A 21 2.92 12.34 -3.15
CA GLU A 21 3.65 13.48 -3.69
C GLU A 21 5.03 13.05 -4.18
N SER A 22 5.39 13.50 -5.38
CA SER A 22 6.72 13.29 -5.91
C SER A 22 7.26 14.57 -6.54
N THR A 23 8.50 14.88 -6.22
CA THR A 23 9.28 15.95 -6.85
C THR A 23 9.99 15.42 -8.09
N ASP A 24 9.77 16.08 -9.23
CA ASP A 24 10.53 15.78 -10.43
C ASP A 24 11.94 16.41 -10.40
N VAL A 25 12.77 16.08 -11.40
CA VAL A 25 14.16 16.58 -11.54
C VAL A 25 14.27 18.11 -11.68
N SER A 26 13.14 18.81 -11.81
CA SER A 26 13.05 20.27 -11.94
C SER A 26 12.51 20.92 -10.66
N ASP A 27 12.49 20.16 -9.55
CA ASP A 27 11.98 20.58 -8.23
C ASP A 27 10.49 20.98 -8.25
N CYS A 28 9.73 20.44 -9.21
CA CYS A 28 8.29 20.60 -9.29
C CYS A 28 7.61 19.42 -8.59
N ALA A 29 6.94 19.70 -7.47
CA ALA A 29 6.14 18.71 -6.75
C ALA A 29 4.85 18.40 -7.53
N THR A 30 4.57 17.12 -7.73
CA THR A 30 3.33 16.62 -8.34
C THR A 30 2.60 15.77 -7.32
N LEU A 31 1.33 16.11 -7.06
CA LEU A 31 0.42 15.36 -6.20
C LEU A 31 -0.48 14.48 -7.07
N LEU A 32 -0.44 13.18 -6.83
CA LEU A 32 -1.40 12.23 -7.37
C LEU A 32 -2.43 11.90 -6.30
N VAL A 33 -3.70 11.89 -6.71
CA VAL A 33 -4.82 11.60 -5.81
C VAL A 33 -5.74 10.60 -6.48
N TYR A 34 -5.91 9.45 -5.84
CA TYR A 34 -6.88 8.43 -6.19
C TYR A 34 -8.05 8.49 -5.23
N VAL A 35 -9.24 8.18 -5.76
CA VAL A 35 -10.45 8.00 -4.96
C VAL A 35 -10.93 6.56 -5.09
N ARG A 36 -11.35 5.98 -3.97
CA ARG A 36 -12.09 4.71 -3.92
C ARG A 36 -13.47 5.00 -3.39
N CYS A 37 -14.51 4.55 -4.06
CA CYS A 37 -15.88 4.90 -3.72
C CYS A 37 -16.85 3.78 -4.02
N VAL A 38 -18.02 3.82 -3.38
CA VAL A 38 -19.12 2.93 -3.75
C VAL A 38 -19.82 3.49 -4.98
N TRP A 39 -19.82 2.71 -6.07
CA TRP A 39 -20.57 3.02 -7.28
C TRP A 39 -21.45 1.83 -7.64
N GLU A 40 -22.76 2.07 -7.75
CA GLU A 40 -23.77 1.03 -7.99
C GLU A 40 -23.65 -0.14 -7.01
N THR A 41 -23.07 -1.26 -7.43
CA THR A 41 -22.95 -2.49 -6.63
C THR A 41 -21.51 -2.85 -6.26
N GLU A 42 -20.53 -1.99 -6.52
CA GLU A 42 -19.11 -2.31 -6.36
C GLU A 42 -18.28 -1.13 -5.84
N PHE A 43 -17.04 -1.42 -5.48
CA PHE A 43 -16.05 -0.39 -5.18
C PHE A 43 -15.32 -0.01 -6.47
N VAL A 44 -15.33 1.27 -6.80
CA VAL A 44 -14.61 1.81 -7.95
C VAL A 44 -13.44 2.64 -7.46
N GLU A 45 -12.29 2.41 -8.06
CA GLU A 45 -11.04 3.15 -7.83
C GLU A 45 -10.67 3.92 -9.09
N ASP A 46 -10.50 5.23 -9.00
CA ASP A 46 -10.17 6.08 -10.16
C ASP A 46 -9.19 7.20 -9.77
N LEU A 47 -8.49 7.75 -10.77
CA LEU A 47 -7.64 8.92 -10.58
C LEU A 47 -8.53 10.17 -10.42
N LEU A 48 -8.58 10.71 -9.20
CA LEU A 48 -9.32 11.93 -8.91
C LEU A 48 -8.63 13.13 -9.56
N CYS A 49 -7.34 13.31 -9.29
CA CYS A 49 -6.54 14.38 -9.90
C CYS A 49 -5.03 14.12 -9.89
N CYS A 50 -4.37 14.87 -10.77
CA CYS A 50 -2.92 15.03 -10.84
C CYS A 50 -2.64 16.54 -10.82
N LEU A 51 -2.08 17.05 -9.73
CA LEU A 51 -1.93 18.47 -9.47
C LEU A 51 -0.46 18.84 -9.35
N ASN A 52 -0.03 19.91 -10.02
CA ASN A 52 1.29 20.49 -9.78
C ASN A 52 1.21 21.40 -8.56
N ILE A 53 2.21 21.34 -7.67
CA ILE A 53 2.30 22.16 -6.47
C ILE A 53 3.44 23.18 -6.66
N PRO A 54 3.13 24.45 -7.00
CA PRO A 54 4.12 25.39 -7.50
C PRO A 54 5.03 26.02 -6.42
N ASN A 55 4.64 26.06 -5.14
CA ASN A 55 5.30 26.89 -4.11
C ASN A 55 5.71 26.15 -2.82
N GLY A 56 6.08 24.87 -2.94
CA GLY A 56 6.66 24.06 -1.85
C GLY A 56 5.77 22.92 -1.35
N THR A 57 6.38 21.95 -0.67
CA THR A 57 5.77 20.71 -0.19
C THR A 57 5.19 20.84 1.23
N LYS A 58 4.85 22.06 1.69
CA LYS A 58 4.25 22.24 3.02
C LYS A 58 2.83 21.68 3.01
N GLY A 59 2.50 20.87 4.00
CA GLY A 59 1.21 20.23 4.15
C GLY A 59 0.02 21.18 3.99
N GLU A 60 0.02 22.35 4.64
CA GLU A 60 -1.05 23.35 4.51
C GLU A 60 -1.32 23.77 3.05
N GLN A 61 -0.27 23.89 2.24
CA GLN A 61 -0.40 24.22 0.81
C GLN A 61 -0.96 23.04 0.03
N ILE A 62 -0.47 21.82 0.30
CA ILE A 62 -0.99 20.58 -0.30
C ILE A 62 -2.48 20.45 -0.01
N PHE A 63 -2.90 20.63 1.24
CA PHE A 63 -4.30 20.53 1.63
C PHE A 63 -5.15 21.67 1.08
N SER A 64 -4.66 22.91 1.06
CA SER A 64 -5.41 24.01 0.45
C SER A 64 -5.68 23.76 -1.04
N VAL A 65 -4.66 23.32 -1.79
CA VAL A 65 -4.79 22.97 -3.20
C VAL A 65 -5.73 21.79 -3.41
N LEU A 66 -5.57 20.73 -2.62
CA LEU A 66 -6.42 19.54 -2.69
C LEU A 66 -7.87 19.86 -2.31
N SER A 67 -8.09 20.53 -1.19
CA SER A 67 -9.41 20.87 -0.68
C SER A 67 -10.16 21.80 -1.63
N ASN A 68 -9.47 22.80 -2.19
CA ASN A 68 -10.06 23.62 -3.22
C ASN A 68 -10.50 22.76 -4.41
N TYR A 69 -9.62 21.91 -4.95
CA TYR A 69 -9.96 21.03 -6.07
C TYR A 69 -11.14 20.07 -5.75
N VAL A 70 -11.11 19.41 -4.58
CA VAL A 70 -12.14 18.46 -4.15
C VAL A 70 -13.51 19.14 -4.01
N VAL A 71 -13.55 20.34 -3.42
CA VAL A 71 -14.81 21.06 -3.15
C VAL A 71 -15.30 21.81 -4.39
N THR A 72 -14.43 22.54 -5.09
CA THR A 72 -14.83 23.40 -6.22
C THR A 72 -14.96 22.63 -7.52
N GLU A 73 -13.97 21.80 -7.86
CA GLU A 73 -13.92 21.12 -9.15
C GLU A 73 -14.65 19.77 -9.13
N CYS A 74 -14.56 19.03 -8.03
CA CYS A 74 -15.23 17.73 -7.91
C CYS A 74 -16.58 17.79 -7.20
N GLY A 75 -16.95 18.91 -6.58
CA GLY A 75 -18.20 19.04 -5.83
C GLY A 75 -18.35 18.02 -4.68
N LEU A 76 -17.24 17.51 -4.16
CA LEU A 76 -17.23 16.48 -3.13
C LEU A 76 -17.21 17.12 -1.74
N SER A 77 -17.99 16.53 -0.83
CA SER A 77 -17.95 16.87 0.58
C SER A 77 -16.95 15.99 1.31
N TRP A 78 -16.06 16.62 2.09
CA TRP A 78 -15.18 15.91 3.00
C TRP A 78 -15.95 15.03 4.00
N ALA A 79 -17.20 15.36 4.34
CA ALA A 79 -18.05 14.53 5.18
C ALA A 79 -18.31 13.12 4.61
N ASN A 80 -18.18 12.95 3.29
CA ASN A 80 -18.32 11.65 2.61
C ASN A 80 -17.00 10.86 2.53
N CYS A 81 -15.87 11.49 2.86
CA CYS A 81 -14.56 10.86 2.91
C CYS A 81 -14.39 10.12 4.25
N LYS A 82 -14.27 8.79 4.17
CA LYS A 82 -14.22 7.85 5.31
C LYS A 82 -12.83 7.26 5.56
N GLY A 83 -11.85 7.60 4.73
CA GLY A 83 -10.46 7.18 4.93
C GLY A 83 -9.49 7.94 4.05
N ILE A 84 -8.27 8.15 4.55
CA ILE A 84 -7.16 8.76 3.81
C ILE A 84 -5.90 7.89 3.99
N THR A 85 -5.20 7.65 2.89
CA THR A 85 -3.96 6.86 2.80
C THR A 85 -2.86 7.70 2.14
N SER A 86 -1.62 7.58 2.61
CA SER A 86 -0.44 8.30 2.06
C SER A 86 0.88 7.55 2.33
N ASP A 87 1.93 7.80 1.52
CA ASP A 87 3.19 7.05 1.54
C ASP A 87 4.13 7.34 2.73
N GLY A 88 4.05 8.51 3.35
CA GLY A 88 4.83 8.90 4.52
C GLY A 88 6.34 9.14 4.27
N ALA A 89 6.76 9.51 3.05
CA ALA A 89 8.14 9.90 2.75
C ALA A 89 8.71 10.94 3.76
N ALA A 90 10.04 11.03 3.94
CA ALA A 90 10.67 11.88 4.99
C ALA A 90 10.30 13.38 4.97
N ASN A 91 9.84 13.93 3.84
CA ASN A 91 9.27 15.28 3.74
C ASN A 91 7.88 15.40 4.42
N MET A 92 7.28 14.26 4.77
CA MET A 92 5.97 14.06 5.38
C MET A 92 6.07 13.62 6.87
N THR A 93 7.22 13.21 7.41
CA THR A 93 7.31 12.44 8.69
C THR A 93 8.35 12.87 9.76
N GLY A 94 8.83 14.13 9.80
CA GLY A 94 9.69 14.73 10.87
C GLY A 94 9.36 14.51 12.39
N ARG A 95 10.28 14.91 13.31
CA ARG A 95 10.53 14.32 14.67
C ARG A 95 9.86 14.95 15.92
N ASN A 96 9.57 14.04 16.90
CA ASN A 96 9.48 14.11 18.39
C ASN A 96 8.55 15.17 19.04
N SER A 97 7.80 14.92 20.13
CA SER A 97 8.07 14.14 21.35
C SER A 97 6.78 13.69 22.08
N GLU A 98 6.84 12.49 22.66
CA GLU A 98 6.12 11.96 23.83
C GLU A 98 4.65 12.36 24.12
N SER A 99 3.82 11.31 24.20
CA SER A 99 2.59 11.20 25.00
C SER A 99 1.28 11.70 24.37
N ARG A 100 0.65 10.87 23.53
CA ARG A 100 -0.70 10.28 23.76
C ARG A 100 -1.31 9.68 22.47
N ARG A 101 -1.71 8.40 22.60
CA ARG A 101 -2.63 7.59 21.78
C ARG A 101 -2.08 7.01 20.46
N GLN A 102 -2.31 5.70 20.37
CA GLN A 102 -2.05 4.76 19.30
C GLN A 102 -2.49 5.27 17.91
N LEU A 103 -1.79 4.80 16.87
CA LEU A 103 -1.73 5.26 15.48
C LEU A 103 -0.89 6.52 15.27
N VAL A 104 0.02 6.42 14.31
CA VAL A 104 0.87 7.47 13.73
C VAL A 104 2.20 7.71 14.48
N LYS A 105 3.30 7.22 13.89
CA LYS A 105 4.60 7.89 14.02
C LYS A 105 4.51 9.15 13.14
N THR A 106 4.06 10.26 13.71
CA THR A 106 3.76 11.51 12.98
C THR A 106 4.79 12.59 13.22
N SER A 107 4.98 13.37 12.18
CA SER A 107 5.50 14.73 12.27
C SER A 107 4.45 15.75 12.62
N ALA A 108 4.91 16.92 13.08
CA ALA A 108 4.06 18.08 13.34
C ALA A 108 3.25 18.57 12.11
N LEU A 109 3.61 18.18 10.89
CA LEU A 109 2.92 18.59 9.65
C LEU A 109 1.70 17.72 9.36
N ASN A 110 1.85 16.40 9.51
CA ASN A 110 0.77 15.45 9.26
C ASN A 110 -0.29 15.47 10.36
N SER A 111 0.11 15.73 11.61
CA SER A 111 -0.87 16.02 12.68
C SER A 111 -1.72 17.23 12.31
N ARG A 112 -1.12 18.33 11.83
CA ARG A 112 -1.89 19.53 11.43
C ARG A 112 -2.77 19.32 10.21
N LEU A 113 -2.29 18.60 9.19
CA LEU A 113 -3.09 18.23 8.03
C LEU A 113 -4.28 17.35 8.41
N PHE A 114 -4.03 16.32 9.22
CA PHE A 114 -5.05 15.42 9.73
C PHE A 114 -6.03 16.14 10.65
N ASP A 115 -5.55 17.06 11.51
CA ASP A 115 -6.38 17.87 12.39
C ASP A 115 -7.28 18.82 11.58
N GLN A 116 -6.75 19.46 10.52
CA GLN A 116 -7.53 20.30 9.60
C GLN A 116 -8.55 19.48 8.78
N LEU A 117 -8.16 18.30 8.30
CA LEU A 117 -9.04 17.36 7.61
C LEU A 117 -10.16 16.87 8.54
N CYS A 118 -9.83 16.43 9.75
CA CYS A 118 -10.81 16.00 10.76
C CYS A 118 -11.74 17.15 11.18
N ALA A 119 -11.21 18.36 11.32
CA ALA A 119 -12.00 19.56 11.61
C ALA A 119 -12.96 19.91 10.45
N GLY A 120 -12.53 19.76 9.19
CA GLY A 120 -13.36 19.95 8.01
C GLY A 120 -14.39 18.84 7.77
N MET A 121 -14.14 17.63 8.27
CA MET A 121 -15.00 16.45 8.09
C MET A 121 -16.17 16.37 9.10
N GLY A 122 -16.18 17.19 10.16
CA GLY A 122 -17.12 17.07 11.27
C GLY A 122 -16.81 15.82 12.09
N ALA A 123 -15.98 15.98 13.13
CA ALA A 123 -15.35 14.86 13.81
C ALA A 123 -16.32 13.95 14.59
N ASP A 124 -16.56 12.75 14.05
CA ASP A 124 -16.96 11.53 14.79
C ASP A 124 -16.25 10.24 14.30
N HIS A 125 -15.46 10.27 13.22
CA HIS A 125 -14.70 9.10 12.74
C HIS A 125 -13.27 9.47 12.28
N THR A 126 -12.28 8.77 12.85
CA THR A 126 -10.83 9.07 12.76
C THR A 126 -10.04 7.84 12.29
N HIS A 127 -10.19 7.42 11.02
CA HIS A 127 -9.42 6.29 10.50
C HIS A 127 -8.42 6.72 9.43
N LEU A 128 -7.15 6.83 9.83
CA LEU A 128 -5.98 6.88 8.97
C LEU A 128 -5.45 5.46 8.79
N LEU A 129 -5.32 4.96 7.56
CA LEU A 129 -4.73 3.65 7.30
C LEU A 129 -3.39 3.77 6.57
N PHE A 130 -2.37 3.30 7.30
CA PHE A 130 -1.10 2.69 6.91
C PHE A 130 -0.12 3.38 5.94
N HIS A 131 1.14 3.15 6.27
CA HIS A 131 2.38 3.64 5.67
C HIS A 131 3.07 2.49 4.95
N ALA A 132 3.58 2.74 3.74
CA ALA A 132 4.51 1.86 3.07
C ALA A 132 5.54 2.72 2.31
N GLU A 133 6.73 2.90 2.90
CA GLU A 133 7.87 3.29 2.05
C GLU A 133 8.16 2.12 1.11
N VAL A 134 8.22 2.36 -0.20
CA VAL A 134 8.43 1.29 -1.22
C VAL A 134 9.87 1.25 -1.74
N ARG A 135 10.76 2.07 -1.18
CA ARG A 135 12.18 2.15 -1.59
C ARG A 135 13.06 0.95 -1.21
N TRP A 136 12.57 0.02 -0.41
CA TRP A 136 13.36 -1.12 0.06
C TRP A 136 13.26 -2.33 -0.89
N LEU A 137 12.21 -2.42 -1.73
CA LEU A 137 12.11 -3.44 -2.80
C LEU A 137 13.31 -3.40 -3.76
N SER A 138 13.77 -2.21 -4.15
CA SER A 138 14.96 -2.05 -4.99
C SER A 138 16.26 -2.33 -4.24
N LYS A 139 16.33 -2.02 -2.94
CA LYS A 139 17.51 -2.26 -2.11
C LYS A 139 17.73 -3.76 -1.87
N GLY A 140 16.66 -4.51 -1.61
CA GLY A 140 16.72 -5.96 -1.48
C GLY A 140 17.21 -6.65 -2.74
N ARG A 141 16.66 -6.28 -3.91
CA ARG A 141 17.16 -6.78 -5.21
C ARG A 141 18.62 -6.41 -5.47
N GLY A 142 19.04 -5.23 -5.05
CA GLY A 142 20.44 -4.81 -5.12
C GLY A 142 21.37 -5.72 -4.30
N LEU A 143 21.00 -6.05 -3.06
CA LEU A 143 21.77 -6.93 -2.19
C LEU A 143 21.88 -8.35 -2.76
N THR A 144 20.78 -8.92 -3.24
CA THR A 144 20.79 -10.22 -3.94
C THR A 144 21.76 -10.19 -5.12
N ARG A 145 21.71 -9.13 -5.94
CA ARG A 145 22.57 -9.01 -7.11
C ARG A 145 24.05 -8.81 -6.76
N ILE A 146 24.35 -8.06 -5.70
CA ILE A 146 25.71 -7.89 -5.17
C ILE A 146 26.27 -9.25 -4.75
N TYR A 147 25.48 -10.06 -4.04
CA TYR A 147 25.92 -11.38 -3.60
C TYR A 147 26.14 -12.35 -4.77
N GLU A 148 25.23 -12.35 -5.76
CA GLU A 148 25.37 -13.16 -6.98
C GLU A 148 26.64 -12.83 -7.77
N LEU A 149 26.93 -11.53 -7.93
CA LEU A 149 28.07 -11.02 -8.70
C LEU A 149 29.32 -10.75 -7.84
N ARG A 150 29.39 -11.30 -6.64
CA ARG A 150 30.43 -10.95 -5.65
C ARG A 150 31.85 -11.14 -6.18
N ASN A 151 32.09 -12.19 -6.96
CA ASN A 151 33.41 -12.51 -7.51
C ASN A 151 33.80 -11.53 -8.61
N GLU A 152 32.89 -11.22 -9.52
CA GLU A 152 33.07 -10.27 -10.62
C GLU A 152 33.25 -8.85 -10.09
N ILE A 153 32.45 -8.44 -9.09
CA ILE A 153 32.57 -7.13 -8.45
C ILE A 153 33.92 -7.03 -7.73
N HIS A 154 34.32 -8.06 -6.97
CA HIS A 154 35.60 -8.05 -6.27
C HIS A 154 36.78 -7.95 -7.25
N ALA A 155 36.78 -8.75 -8.32
CA ALA A 155 37.81 -8.70 -9.37
C ALA A 155 37.89 -7.32 -10.03
N PHE A 156 36.75 -6.71 -10.34
CA PHE A 156 36.68 -5.36 -10.90
C PHE A 156 37.24 -4.31 -9.92
N LEU A 157 36.91 -4.40 -8.63
CA LEU A 157 37.43 -3.46 -7.62
C LEU A 157 38.95 -3.58 -7.44
N LEU A 158 39.50 -4.79 -7.50
CA LEU A 158 40.95 -5.03 -7.48
C LEU A 158 41.62 -4.42 -8.72
N GLU A 159 41.06 -4.60 -9.92
CA GLU A 159 41.57 -3.99 -11.15
C GLU A 159 41.60 -2.46 -11.05
N LYS A 160 40.56 -1.85 -10.47
CA LYS A 160 40.47 -0.41 -10.24
C LYS A 160 41.28 0.09 -9.04
N LYS A 161 41.98 -0.80 -8.31
CA LYS A 161 42.73 -0.47 -7.09
C LYS A 161 41.87 0.28 -6.07
N SER A 162 40.59 -0.07 -6.00
CA SER A 162 39.63 0.55 -5.08
C SER A 162 39.80 -0.04 -3.68
N SER A 163 39.80 0.82 -2.66
CA SER A 163 39.83 0.37 -1.26
C SER A 163 38.59 -0.44 -0.86
N LEU A 164 37.50 -0.35 -1.64
CA LEU A 164 36.29 -1.16 -1.41
C LEU A 164 36.53 -2.66 -1.62
N ALA A 165 37.59 -3.06 -2.35
CA ALA A 165 37.93 -4.47 -2.48
C ALA A 165 38.24 -5.10 -1.11
N GLU A 166 38.83 -4.35 -0.18
CA GLU A 166 39.17 -4.80 1.17
C GLU A 166 37.92 -5.15 2.02
N MET A 167 36.74 -4.65 1.62
CA MET A 167 35.49 -4.94 2.32
C MET A 167 34.90 -6.31 1.96
N PHE A 168 35.33 -6.95 0.87
CA PHE A 168 34.82 -8.25 0.41
C PHE A 168 35.44 -9.41 1.21
N THR A 169 35.41 -9.31 2.53
CA THR A 169 35.84 -10.38 3.44
C THR A 169 34.78 -11.48 3.50
N GLU A 170 35.17 -12.70 3.90
CA GLU A 170 34.23 -13.81 4.10
C GLU A 170 33.12 -13.44 5.10
N GLU A 171 33.46 -12.78 6.20
CA GLU A 171 32.47 -12.32 7.20
C GLU A 171 31.46 -11.33 6.60
N TRP A 172 31.94 -10.42 5.74
CA TRP A 172 31.08 -9.47 5.06
C TRP A 172 30.17 -10.17 4.03
N LEU A 173 30.71 -11.07 3.22
CA LEU A 173 29.93 -11.84 2.24
C LEU A 173 28.87 -12.70 2.92
N PHE A 174 29.20 -13.29 4.07
CA PHE A 174 28.26 -14.08 4.86
C PHE A 174 27.16 -13.21 5.49
N THR A 175 27.48 -11.98 5.90
CA THR A 175 26.48 -11.00 6.32
C THR A 175 25.58 -10.57 5.15
N VAL A 176 26.16 -10.34 3.98
CA VAL A 176 25.43 -9.93 2.78
C VAL A 176 24.51 -11.05 2.28
N SER A 177 24.89 -12.32 2.40
CA SER A 177 23.99 -13.45 2.05
C SER A 177 22.74 -13.47 2.92
N TYR A 178 22.89 -13.25 4.23
CA TYR A 178 21.76 -13.10 5.14
C TYR A 178 20.89 -11.90 4.79
N LEU A 179 21.50 -10.75 4.53
CA LEU A 179 20.78 -9.55 4.13
C LEU A 179 20.01 -9.77 2.82
N ALA A 180 20.59 -10.46 1.84
CA ALA A 180 19.89 -10.81 0.61
C ALA A 180 18.61 -11.62 0.88
N ASP A 181 18.68 -12.65 1.73
CA ASP A 181 17.53 -13.51 2.03
C ASP A 181 16.46 -12.81 2.88
N ILE A 182 16.83 -12.08 3.94
CA ILE A 182 15.84 -11.40 4.80
C ILE A 182 15.14 -10.27 4.03
N PHE A 183 15.87 -9.51 3.20
CA PHE A 183 15.25 -8.51 2.34
C PHE A 183 14.38 -9.15 1.26
N SER A 184 14.75 -10.32 0.72
CA SER A 184 13.87 -11.06 -0.19
C SER A 184 12.56 -11.46 0.51
N SER A 185 12.65 -11.95 1.74
CA SER A 185 11.48 -12.34 2.55
C SER A 185 10.57 -11.14 2.86
N LEU A 186 11.16 -10.00 3.22
CA LEU A 186 10.41 -8.76 3.36
C LEU A 186 9.77 -8.40 2.02
N ASN A 187 10.49 -8.51 0.89
CA ASN A 187 10.04 -8.09 -0.44
C ASN A 187 8.79 -8.86 -0.83
N GLU A 188 8.77 -10.16 -0.58
CA GLU A 188 7.61 -11.01 -0.77
C GLU A 188 6.42 -10.57 0.10
N LEU A 189 6.64 -10.21 1.37
CA LEU A 189 5.57 -9.69 2.22
C LEU A 189 4.94 -8.45 1.58
N CYS A 190 5.72 -7.48 1.15
CA CYS A 190 5.10 -6.26 0.62
C CYS A 190 4.55 -6.41 -0.79
N LEU A 191 5.08 -7.32 -1.61
CA LEU A 191 4.40 -7.70 -2.85
C LEU A 191 3.01 -8.26 -2.54
N LYS A 192 2.86 -9.08 -1.48
CA LYS A 192 1.55 -9.54 -1.00
C LYS A 192 0.69 -8.38 -0.48
N LEU A 193 1.28 -7.40 0.20
CA LEU A 193 0.56 -6.19 0.64
C LEU A 193 0.23 -5.21 -0.49
N GLN A 194 0.79 -5.40 -1.70
CA GLN A 194 0.54 -4.57 -2.88
C GLN A 194 -0.47 -5.20 -3.84
N GLY A 195 -1.09 -6.33 -3.48
CA GLY A 195 -2.04 -7.02 -4.33
C GLY A 195 -3.22 -6.16 -4.75
N GLN A 196 -3.66 -6.33 -6.01
CA GLN A 196 -4.87 -5.69 -6.49
C GLN A 196 -6.08 -6.35 -5.82
N ASN A 197 -6.94 -5.54 -5.20
CA ASN A 197 -8.18 -5.94 -4.52
C ASN A 197 -8.03 -6.57 -3.13
N ASP A 198 -6.87 -6.47 -2.48
CA ASP A 198 -6.74 -6.93 -1.09
C ASP A 198 -7.49 -6.01 -0.12
N ASP A 199 -8.42 -6.60 0.63
CA ASP A 199 -9.08 -5.95 1.75
C ASP A 199 -8.19 -5.94 3.01
N VAL A 200 -8.64 -5.21 4.03
CA VAL A 200 -7.91 -5.05 5.29
C VAL A 200 -7.60 -6.39 5.98
N PHE A 201 -8.45 -7.41 5.80
CA PHE A 201 -8.28 -8.71 6.41
C PHE A 201 -7.20 -9.55 5.71
N GLN A 202 -7.08 -9.45 4.38
CA GLN A 202 -6.00 -10.14 3.66
C GLN A 202 -4.63 -9.53 4.00
N ASN A 203 -4.53 -8.20 3.95
CA ASN A 203 -3.29 -7.50 4.35
C ASN A 203 -2.87 -7.85 5.77
N TRP A 204 -3.86 -7.92 6.65
CA TRP A 204 -3.64 -8.36 8.01
C TRP A 204 -3.07 -9.77 8.10
N LYS A 205 -3.73 -10.72 7.43
CA LYS A 205 -3.34 -12.12 7.41
C LYS A 205 -1.89 -12.26 6.92
N HIS A 206 -1.49 -11.51 5.90
CA HIS A 206 -0.12 -11.51 5.41
C HIS A 206 0.90 -11.06 6.47
N ILE A 207 0.63 -9.97 7.20
CA ILE A 207 1.48 -9.48 8.29
C ILE A 207 1.55 -10.52 9.43
N LEU A 208 0.40 -11.07 9.84
CA LEU A 208 0.34 -12.06 10.92
C LEU A 208 1.12 -13.33 10.56
N THR A 209 0.95 -13.82 9.33
CA THR A 209 1.70 -14.98 8.82
C THR A 209 3.19 -14.69 8.84
N PHE A 210 3.63 -13.51 8.41
CA PHE A 210 5.04 -13.14 8.44
C PHE A 210 5.60 -13.05 9.87
N GLN A 211 4.87 -12.45 10.82
CA GLN A 211 5.26 -12.45 12.23
C GLN A 211 5.42 -13.86 12.80
N LYS A 212 4.51 -14.78 12.44
CA LYS A 212 4.61 -16.20 12.83
C LYS A 212 5.84 -16.87 12.21
N SER A 213 6.16 -16.57 10.94
CA SER A 213 7.37 -17.05 10.27
C SER A 213 8.63 -16.56 10.98
N LEU A 214 8.73 -15.26 11.33
CA LEU A 214 9.87 -14.72 12.07
C LEU A 214 10.09 -15.45 13.41
N LYS A 215 9.00 -15.71 14.16
CA LYS A 215 9.05 -16.44 15.43
C LYS A 215 9.47 -17.90 15.25
N LEU A 216 9.01 -18.56 14.18
CA LEU A 216 9.43 -19.91 13.83
C LEU A 216 10.92 -19.96 13.48
N TRP A 217 11.42 -19.00 12.69
CA TRP A 217 12.84 -18.93 12.33
C TRP A 217 13.72 -18.70 13.56
N LEU A 218 13.30 -17.81 14.46
CA LEU A 218 13.97 -17.59 15.74
C LEU A 218 14.00 -18.87 16.59
N ALA A 219 12.89 -19.61 16.66
CA ALA A 219 12.83 -20.88 17.37
C ALA A 219 13.75 -21.94 16.74
N GLN A 220 13.85 -21.98 15.40
CA GLN A 220 14.75 -22.89 14.70
C GLN A 220 16.22 -22.63 15.05
N PHE A 221 16.65 -21.36 15.11
CA PHE A 221 18.02 -21.03 15.50
C PHE A 221 18.33 -21.29 16.98
N ARG A 222 17.32 -21.27 17.84
CA ARG A 222 17.45 -21.62 19.26
C ARG A 222 17.36 -23.12 19.53
N SER A 223 17.05 -23.92 18.51
CA SER A 223 16.94 -25.37 18.65
C SER A 223 18.31 -26.02 18.86
N PRO A 224 18.37 -27.26 19.39
CA PRO A 224 19.64 -27.99 19.58
C PRO A 224 20.41 -28.24 18.27
N LYS A 225 19.70 -28.22 17.13
CA LYS A 225 20.28 -28.36 15.78
C LYS A 225 19.78 -27.21 14.91
N PRO A 226 20.41 -26.02 15.00
CA PRO A 226 20.05 -24.87 14.18
C PRO A 226 20.08 -25.22 12.70
N SER A 227 19.13 -24.69 11.94
CA SER A 227 19.07 -24.86 10.49
C SER A 227 18.82 -23.51 9.84
N HIS A 228 19.49 -23.28 8.71
CA HIS A 228 19.41 -22.04 7.93
C HIS A 228 18.52 -22.20 6.69
N TYR A 229 17.65 -23.23 6.63
CA TYR A 229 16.84 -23.54 5.43
C TYR A 229 15.97 -22.39 4.92
N MET A 230 15.56 -21.49 5.81
CA MET A 230 14.76 -20.30 5.48
C MET A 230 15.59 -19.18 4.85
N PHE A 231 16.91 -19.30 4.86
CA PHE A 231 17.87 -18.38 4.26
C PHE A 231 18.70 -19.17 3.21
N PRO A 232 18.16 -19.39 1.99
CA PRO A 232 18.79 -20.25 1.00
C PRO A 232 20.15 -19.73 0.52
N THR A 233 20.33 -18.41 0.46
CA THR A 233 21.62 -17.79 0.10
C THR A 233 22.66 -18.01 1.19
N VAL A 234 22.25 -17.93 2.47
CA VAL A 234 23.09 -18.28 3.63
C VAL A 234 23.47 -19.76 3.60
N LEU A 235 22.50 -20.66 3.37
CA LEU A 235 22.76 -22.09 3.30
C LEU A 235 23.76 -22.43 2.19
N LYS A 236 23.53 -21.88 0.99
CA LYS A 236 24.45 -22.01 -0.13
C LYS A 236 25.83 -21.43 0.17
N HIS A 237 25.92 -20.31 0.90
CA HIS A 237 27.20 -19.75 1.33
C HIS A 237 27.99 -20.73 2.22
N ILE A 238 27.30 -21.38 3.16
CA ILE A 238 27.91 -22.37 4.06
C ILE A 238 28.37 -23.62 3.29
N GLU A 239 27.61 -24.04 2.27
CA GLU A 239 27.93 -25.23 1.46
C GLU A 239 29.06 -24.99 0.45
N ASP A 240 29.07 -23.81 -0.19
CA ASP A 240 29.99 -23.50 -1.30
C ASP A 240 31.36 -22.96 -0.84
N ASN A 241 31.49 -22.51 0.41
CA ASN A 241 32.70 -21.84 0.92
C ASN A 241 33.23 -22.56 2.16
N ASP A 242 34.54 -22.44 2.42
CA ASP A 242 35.23 -23.06 3.56
C ASP A 242 34.96 -22.27 4.86
N VAL A 243 33.68 -22.25 5.27
CA VAL A 243 33.22 -21.53 6.47
C VAL A 243 33.33 -22.43 7.69
N THR A 244 34.06 -21.98 8.71
CA THR A 244 34.22 -22.73 9.96
C THR A 244 32.94 -22.73 10.80
N ASP A 245 32.74 -23.79 11.60
CA ASP A 245 31.65 -23.88 12.58
C ASP A 245 31.59 -22.65 13.51
N THR A 246 32.74 -22.07 13.85
CA THR A 246 32.84 -20.87 14.68
C THR A 246 32.27 -19.64 13.98
N GLN A 247 32.55 -19.46 12.68
CA GLN A 247 31.98 -18.39 11.86
C GLN A 247 30.47 -18.56 11.70
N VAL A 248 29.99 -19.79 11.45
CA VAL A 248 28.55 -20.08 11.36
C VAL A 248 27.85 -19.75 12.68
N LYS A 249 28.42 -20.15 13.83
CA LYS A 249 27.87 -19.83 15.15
C LYS A 249 27.84 -18.32 15.41
N HIS A 250 28.91 -17.61 15.07
CA HIS A 250 28.99 -16.16 15.24
C HIS A 250 27.89 -15.44 14.45
N LEU A 251 27.78 -15.72 13.15
CA LEU A 251 26.75 -15.10 12.31
C LEU A 251 25.34 -15.51 12.77
N THR A 252 25.13 -16.77 13.15
CA THR A 252 23.84 -17.22 13.68
C THR A 252 23.44 -16.40 14.91
N GLY A 253 24.41 -16.05 15.77
CA GLY A 253 24.19 -15.11 16.88
C GLY A 253 23.74 -13.72 16.43
N LEU A 254 24.37 -13.15 15.39
CA LEU A 254 23.98 -11.87 14.80
C LEU A 254 22.57 -11.92 14.18
N ILE A 255 22.27 -12.99 13.45
CA ILE A 255 20.95 -13.23 12.84
C ILE A 255 19.88 -13.31 13.93
N VAL A 256 20.14 -14.06 15.01
CA VAL A 256 19.22 -14.17 16.14
C VAL A 256 18.96 -12.80 16.77
N ALA A 257 20.01 -12.01 17.02
CA ALA A 257 19.87 -10.67 17.58
C ALA A 257 19.04 -9.76 16.66
N HIS A 258 19.30 -9.79 15.36
CA HIS A 258 18.53 -9.02 14.38
C HIS A 258 17.07 -9.50 14.29
N LEU A 259 16.80 -10.81 14.28
CA LEU A 259 15.44 -11.34 14.24
C LEU A 259 14.62 -10.96 15.47
N VAL A 260 15.23 -10.95 16.66
CA VAL A 260 14.56 -10.45 17.88
C VAL A 260 14.15 -8.98 17.69
N ALA A 261 15.09 -8.12 17.28
CA ALA A 261 14.80 -6.72 17.04
C ALA A 261 13.74 -6.53 15.94
N LEU A 262 13.77 -7.35 14.89
CA LEU A 262 12.80 -7.29 13.81
C LEU A 262 11.40 -7.69 14.29
N ILE A 263 11.29 -8.76 15.09
CA ILE A 263 10.03 -9.19 15.71
C ILE A 263 9.46 -8.07 16.58
N ASP A 264 10.28 -7.49 17.46
CA ASP A 264 9.86 -6.39 18.35
C ASP A 264 9.36 -5.18 17.55
N ASN A 265 10.04 -4.85 16.43
CA ASN A 265 9.58 -3.81 15.53
C ASN A 265 8.23 -4.16 14.90
N PHE A 266 8.06 -5.38 14.39
CA PHE A 266 6.77 -5.80 13.83
C PHE A 266 5.66 -5.77 14.87
N GLU A 267 5.90 -6.17 16.12
CA GLU A 267 4.91 -6.09 17.20
C GLU A 267 4.60 -4.65 17.60
N HIS A 268 5.58 -3.74 17.53
CA HIS A 268 5.37 -2.33 17.77
C HIS A 268 4.54 -1.66 16.67
N TYR A 269 4.85 -1.91 15.39
CA TYR A 269 4.12 -1.33 14.26
C TYR A 269 2.74 -1.98 14.04
N PHE A 270 2.63 -3.27 14.34
CA PHE A 270 1.41 -4.06 14.21
C PHE A 270 1.13 -4.74 15.57
N PRO A 271 0.58 -3.97 16.54
CA PRO A 271 0.32 -4.46 17.90
C PRO A 271 -0.92 -5.35 17.96
N LYS A 272 -0.88 -6.34 18.88
CA LYS A 272 -1.91 -7.37 19.08
C LYS A 272 -3.33 -6.82 19.27
N ASP A 273 -3.47 -5.69 19.94
CA ASP A 273 -4.80 -5.09 20.19
C ASP A 273 -5.52 -4.69 18.89
N ARG A 274 -4.77 -4.41 17.80
CA ARG A 274 -5.39 -4.20 16.47
C ARG A 274 -5.89 -5.49 15.83
N TYR A 275 -5.32 -6.64 16.23
CA TYR A 275 -5.77 -8.01 15.89
C TYR A 275 -7.10 -8.30 16.53
N ASP A 276 -7.29 -7.89 17.78
CA ASP A 276 -8.53 -8.15 18.47
C ASP A 276 -9.69 -7.38 17.81
N ILE A 277 -9.50 -6.11 17.46
CA ILE A 277 -10.53 -5.30 16.77
C ILE A 277 -10.94 -5.94 15.43
N LEU A 278 -9.97 -6.37 14.60
CA LEU A 278 -10.29 -7.00 13.31
C LEU A 278 -10.84 -8.41 13.48
N HIS A 279 -10.40 -9.14 14.51
CA HIS A 279 -10.91 -10.46 14.84
C HIS A 279 -12.38 -10.40 15.26
N ASP A 280 -12.79 -9.40 16.05
CA ASP A 280 -14.19 -9.19 16.44
C ASP A 280 -15.07 -8.85 15.23
N LYS A 281 -14.46 -8.29 14.17
CA LYS A 281 -15.10 -8.00 12.89
C LYS A 281 -15.02 -9.15 11.88
N ARG A 282 -14.62 -10.36 12.29
CA ARG A 282 -14.56 -11.57 11.42
C ARG A 282 -15.89 -11.92 10.75
N TRP A 283 -17.02 -11.54 11.36
CA TRP A 283 -18.35 -11.72 10.79
C TRP A 283 -18.53 -11.00 9.46
N ILE A 284 -17.71 -9.98 9.16
CA ILE A 284 -17.74 -9.31 7.85
C ILE A 284 -17.28 -10.26 6.76
N GLN A 285 -16.22 -11.05 6.99
CA GLN A 285 -15.73 -12.06 6.04
C GLN A 285 -16.57 -13.33 6.04
N HIS A 286 -17.18 -13.64 7.19
CA HIS A 286 -17.87 -14.89 7.44
C HIS A 286 -19.25 -14.66 8.08
N PRO A 287 -20.18 -13.94 7.40
CA PRO A 287 -21.46 -13.56 8.01
C PRO A 287 -22.42 -14.73 8.23
N PHE A 288 -22.09 -15.91 7.71
CA PHE A 288 -22.88 -17.14 7.81
C PHE A 288 -22.24 -18.21 8.73
N ASP A 289 -21.05 -17.95 9.29
CA ASP A 289 -20.29 -18.95 10.05
C ASP A 289 -20.41 -18.69 11.56
N PHE A 290 -21.61 -18.90 12.10
CA PHE A 290 -21.82 -18.93 13.55
C PHE A 290 -22.55 -20.20 13.99
N GLU A 291 -22.12 -20.76 15.12
CA GLU A 291 -22.60 -22.07 15.59
C GLU A 291 -24.01 -22.00 16.18
N SER A 292 -24.33 -20.89 16.86
CA SER A 292 -25.64 -20.64 17.46
C SER A 292 -25.89 -19.13 17.65
N PRO A 293 -27.15 -18.69 17.84
CA PRO A 293 -27.45 -17.28 18.12
C PRO A 293 -26.69 -16.70 19.32
N GLU A 294 -26.40 -17.52 20.33
CA GLU A 294 -25.66 -17.11 21.53
C GLU A 294 -24.20 -16.73 21.20
N SER A 295 -23.60 -17.36 20.19
CA SER A 295 -22.22 -17.04 19.76
C SER A 295 -22.07 -15.63 19.17
N LEU A 296 -23.18 -14.95 18.84
CA LEU A 296 -23.15 -13.55 18.40
C LEU A 296 -22.68 -12.59 19.50
N LEU A 297 -22.90 -12.94 20.77
CA LEU A 297 -22.51 -12.12 21.93
C LEU A 297 -20.98 -11.96 22.04
N GLU A 298 -20.21 -12.88 21.43
CA GLU A 298 -18.75 -12.83 21.41
C GLU A 298 -18.19 -11.85 20.35
N LEU A 299 -19.04 -11.33 19.45
CA LEU A 299 -18.63 -10.50 18.30
C LEU A 299 -18.68 -9.00 18.58
N GLY A 300 -19.07 -8.58 19.79
CA GLY A 300 -19.13 -7.17 20.17
C GLY A 300 -20.03 -6.32 19.27
N LEU A 301 -21.14 -6.91 18.79
CA LEU A 301 -22.11 -6.27 17.91
C LEU A 301 -23.05 -5.36 18.71
N THR A 302 -23.58 -4.33 18.06
CA THR A 302 -24.73 -3.58 18.57
C THR A 302 -26.00 -4.40 18.40
N ALA A 303 -27.05 -4.13 19.20
CA ALA A 303 -28.32 -4.86 19.11
C ALA A 303 -28.96 -4.83 17.71
N SER A 304 -28.76 -3.73 16.96
CA SER A 304 -29.23 -3.62 15.56
C SER A 304 -28.41 -4.50 14.62
N GLU A 305 -27.09 -4.58 14.80
CA GLU A 305 -26.24 -5.48 14.03
C GLU A 305 -26.55 -6.95 14.33
N GLU A 306 -26.76 -7.33 15.60
CA GLU A 306 -27.14 -8.70 15.99
C GLU A 306 -28.44 -9.13 15.30
N THR A 307 -29.44 -8.24 15.28
CA THR A 307 -30.75 -8.52 14.65
C THR A 307 -30.60 -8.71 13.14
N GLU A 308 -29.89 -7.81 12.46
CA GLU A 308 -29.66 -7.93 11.02
C GLU A 308 -28.83 -9.17 10.68
N LEU A 309 -27.83 -9.52 11.50
CA LEU A 309 -26.93 -10.66 11.22
C LEU A 309 -27.65 -11.99 11.38
N LEU A 310 -28.54 -12.09 12.36
CA LEU A 310 -29.41 -13.25 12.55
C LEU A 310 -30.38 -13.44 11.36
N GLN A 311 -30.91 -12.35 10.83
CA GLN A 311 -31.77 -12.40 9.64
C GLN A 311 -30.96 -12.79 8.39
N LEU A 312 -29.79 -12.18 8.21
CA LEU A 312 -28.89 -12.43 7.08
C LEU A 312 -28.50 -13.91 7.00
N SER A 313 -28.11 -14.50 8.13
CA SER A 313 -27.60 -15.88 8.18
C SER A 313 -28.62 -16.93 7.78
N SER A 314 -29.91 -16.63 7.90
CA SER A 314 -31.01 -17.52 7.52
C SER A 314 -31.19 -17.60 5.99
N GLY A 315 -30.55 -16.72 5.22
CA GLY A 315 -30.72 -16.60 3.77
C GLY A 315 -29.76 -17.47 2.94
N GLN A 316 -30.17 -18.68 2.53
CA GLN A 316 -29.33 -19.56 1.70
C GLN A 316 -28.98 -18.97 0.31
N THR A 317 -29.82 -18.11 -0.25
CA THR A 317 -29.53 -17.40 -1.49
C THR A 317 -28.48 -16.30 -1.29
N LEU A 318 -28.50 -15.64 -0.13
CA LEU A 318 -27.49 -14.64 0.24
C LEU A 318 -26.13 -15.31 0.50
N LYS A 319 -26.12 -16.49 1.13
CA LYS A 319 -24.90 -17.30 1.30
C LYS A 319 -24.24 -17.63 -0.05
N ARG A 320 -25.02 -18.11 -1.02
CA ARG A 320 -24.50 -18.38 -2.38
C ARG A 320 -23.98 -17.11 -3.07
N ARG A 321 -24.65 -15.96 -2.90
CA ARG A 321 -24.16 -14.68 -3.44
C ARG A 321 -22.85 -14.24 -2.78
N HIS A 322 -22.72 -14.42 -1.47
CA HIS A 322 -21.48 -14.12 -0.75
C HIS A 322 -20.30 -14.96 -1.28
N GLU A 323 -20.53 -16.25 -1.53
CA GLU A 323 -19.52 -17.15 -2.09
C GLU A 323 -19.17 -16.85 -3.55
N SER A 324 -20.08 -16.21 -4.31
CA SER A 324 -19.89 -15.92 -5.74
C SER A 324 -19.44 -14.50 -6.07
N MET A 325 -19.36 -13.61 -5.08
CA MET A 325 -19.00 -12.20 -5.25
C MET A 325 -17.74 -11.85 -4.45
N THR A 326 -17.10 -10.74 -4.81
CA THR A 326 -16.09 -10.14 -3.92
C THR A 326 -16.75 -9.65 -2.63
N LEU A 327 -16.01 -9.68 -1.53
CA LEU A 327 -16.49 -9.24 -0.21
C LEU A 327 -17.15 -7.85 -0.22
N SER A 328 -16.49 -6.85 -0.85
CA SER A 328 -17.03 -5.49 -0.97
C SER A 328 -18.34 -5.44 -1.75
N SER A 329 -18.38 -6.06 -2.93
CA SER A 329 -19.59 -6.09 -3.77
C SER A 329 -20.77 -6.78 -3.10
N PHE A 330 -20.52 -7.83 -2.30
CA PHE A 330 -21.59 -8.47 -1.51
C PHE A 330 -22.24 -7.46 -0.55
N TRP A 331 -21.44 -6.80 0.29
CA TRP A 331 -21.92 -5.84 1.28
C TRP A 331 -22.58 -4.60 0.65
N VAL A 332 -22.09 -4.14 -0.51
CA VAL A 332 -22.77 -3.06 -1.25
C VAL A 332 -24.13 -3.54 -1.78
N SER A 333 -24.19 -4.74 -2.34
CA SER A 333 -25.38 -5.27 -3.01
C SER A 333 -26.57 -5.56 -2.09
N ILE A 334 -26.34 -5.67 -0.78
CA ILE A 334 -27.38 -5.91 0.24
C ILE A 334 -27.67 -4.67 1.10
N SER A 335 -27.07 -3.52 0.78
CA SER A 335 -27.15 -2.30 1.60
C SER A 335 -28.54 -1.71 1.80
N SER A 336 -29.48 -2.00 0.91
CA SER A 336 -30.88 -1.62 1.10
C SER A 336 -31.64 -2.55 2.05
N GLU A 337 -31.25 -3.83 2.09
CA GLU A 337 -31.91 -4.87 2.90
C GLU A 337 -31.31 -4.96 4.31
N TYR A 338 -29.99 -4.79 4.44
CA TYR A 338 -29.22 -4.86 5.68
C TYR A 338 -28.36 -3.60 5.86
N PRO A 339 -28.98 -2.42 6.05
CA PRO A 339 -28.29 -1.14 6.03
C PRO A 339 -27.28 -0.98 7.17
N VAL A 340 -27.52 -1.56 8.35
CA VAL A 340 -26.62 -1.41 9.50
C VAL A 340 -25.34 -2.22 9.27
N LEU A 341 -25.47 -3.51 8.93
CA LEU A 341 -24.32 -4.38 8.66
C LEU A 341 -23.53 -3.90 7.44
N SER A 342 -24.23 -3.50 6.38
CA SER A 342 -23.58 -3.03 5.16
C SER A 342 -22.82 -1.74 5.41
N LYS A 343 -23.35 -0.81 6.20
CA LYS A 343 -22.64 0.41 6.58
C LYS A 343 -21.36 0.08 7.36
N ALA A 344 -21.44 -0.78 8.37
CA ALA A 344 -20.27 -1.19 9.16
C ALA A 344 -19.20 -1.85 8.28
N SER A 345 -19.63 -2.75 7.39
CA SER A 345 -18.75 -3.48 6.48
C SER A 345 -18.10 -2.57 5.44
N ILE A 346 -18.87 -1.70 4.80
CA ILE A 346 -18.36 -0.75 3.80
C ILE A 346 -17.35 0.20 4.46
N LEU A 347 -17.64 0.73 5.65
CA LEU A 347 -16.72 1.64 6.34
C LEU A 347 -15.38 0.98 6.68
N LEU A 348 -15.37 -0.32 6.97
CA LEU A 348 -14.13 -1.07 7.21
C LEU A 348 -13.36 -1.38 5.92
N LEU A 349 -14.07 -1.67 4.83
CA LEU A 349 -13.48 -2.13 3.56
C LEU A 349 -13.10 -1.00 2.59
N ILE A 350 -13.76 0.17 2.69
CA ILE A 350 -13.58 1.27 1.73
C ILE A 350 -12.19 1.93 1.74
N PRO A 351 -11.41 1.97 2.83
CA PRO A 351 -10.08 2.56 2.79
C PRO A 351 -9.14 1.89 1.80
N PHE A 352 -8.16 2.63 1.28
CA PHE A 352 -7.04 2.04 0.56
C PHE A 352 -6.13 1.32 1.56
N THR A 353 -5.82 0.08 1.25
CA THR A 353 -5.01 -0.79 2.11
C THR A 353 -3.53 -0.80 1.69
N THR A 354 -3.20 -0.20 0.54
CA THR A 354 -1.87 -0.25 -0.11
C THR A 354 -1.53 1.07 -0.79
N THR A 355 -0.22 1.34 -0.97
CA THR A 355 0.32 2.50 -1.71
C THR A 355 0.45 2.25 -3.22
N TYR A 356 0.04 1.07 -3.70
CA TYR A 356 0.29 0.61 -5.08
C TYR A 356 -0.24 1.56 -6.16
N LYS A 357 -1.43 2.15 -5.97
CA LYS A 357 -2.04 3.02 -6.98
C LYS A 357 -1.19 4.26 -7.27
N CYS A 358 -0.71 4.91 -6.22
CA CYS A 358 0.15 6.07 -6.35
C CYS A 358 1.51 5.71 -6.95
N GLU A 359 2.12 4.60 -6.53
CA GLU A 359 3.37 4.11 -7.12
C GLU A 359 3.24 3.80 -8.62
N ALA A 360 2.17 3.10 -9.01
CA ALA A 360 1.86 2.81 -10.39
C ALA A 360 1.62 4.11 -11.18
N GLY A 361 0.89 5.06 -10.58
CA GLY A 361 0.69 6.41 -11.11
C GLY A 361 2.01 7.14 -11.38
N PHE A 362 2.93 7.17 -10.42
CA PHE A 362 4.23 7.81 -10.59
C PHE A 362 5.13 7.08 -11.58
N SER A 363 5.03 5.75 -11.68
CA SER A 363 5.71 4.99 -12.74
C SER A 363 5.23 5.39 -14.15
N VAL A 364 3.94 5.69 -14.31
CA VAL A 364 3.40 6.23 -15.57
C VAL A 364 3.84 7.68 -15.77
N LEU A 365 3.79 8.51 -14.72
CA LEU A 365 4.19 9.91 -14.78
C LEU A 365 5.65 10.07 -15.24
N THR A 366 6.56 9.24 -14.72
CA THR A 366 7.98 9.27 -15.11
C THR A 366 8.23 8.89 -16.57
N LYS A 367 7.34 8.08 -17.18
CA LYS A 367 7.36 7.79 -18.63
C LYS A 367 6.85 8.97 -19.45
N ILE A 368 5.85 9.70 -18.96
CA ILE A 368 5.24 10.86 -19.63
C ILE A 368 6.16 12.09 -19.53
N LYS A 369 6.55 12.45 -18.30
CA LYS A 369 7.46 13.56 -17.98
C LYS A 369 8.90 13.09 -17.99
N THR A 370 9.47 13.01 -19.20
CA THR A 370 10.91 12.72 -19.37
C THR A 370 11.76 13.97 -19.10
N LYS A 371 13.08 13.80 -19.04
CA LYS A 371 14.05 14.93 -18.91
C LYS A 371 13.84 16.04 -19.95
N TYR A 372 13.35 15.69 -21.14
CA TYR A 372 13.10 16.63 -22.24
C TYR A 372 11.67 17.19 -22.27
N ARG A 373 10.77 16.65 -21.44
CA ARG A 373 9.35 17.04 -21.34
C ARG A 373 8.94 17.39 -19.89
N ASN A 374 9.89 17.86 -19.08
CA ASN A 374 9.68 18.15 -17.67
C ASN A 374 8.65 19.26 -17.40
N ARG A 375 8.39 20.15 -18.37
CA ARG A 375 7.38 21.22 -18.27
C ARG A 375 5.99 20.83 -18.78
N LEU A 376 5.79 19.58 -19.22
CA LEU A 376 4.49 19.12 -19.71
C LEU A 376 3.47 19.06 -18.56
N ASN A 377 2.28 19.64 -18.78
CA ASN A 377 1.13 19.37 -17.91
C ASN A 377 0.63 17.95 -18.19
N ALA A 378 1.09 16.98 -17.39
CA ALA A 378 0.78 15.58 -17.58
C ALA A 378 -0.64 15.18 -17.13
N ALA A 379 -1.41 16.06 -16.49
CA ALA A 379 -2.69 15.70 -15.89
C ALA A 379 -3.70 15.07 -16.90
N PRO A 380 -3.90 15.61 -18.12
CA PRO A 380 -4.78 14.98 -19.11
C PRO A 380 -4.24 13.61 -19.59
N ASP A 381 -2.94 13.51 -19.84
CA ASP A 381 -2.29 12.28 -20.29
C ASP A 381 -2.36 11.18 -19.22
N MET A 382 -2.18 11.56 -17.95
CA MET A 382 -2.29 10.67 -16.79
C MET A 382 -3.68 10.07 -16.66
N ARG A 383 -4.75 10.88 -16.86
CA ARG A 383 -6.13 10.39 -16.84
C ARG A 383 -6.36 9.30 -17.89
N VAL A 384 -5.85 9.50 -19.10
CA VAL A 384 -5.99 8.52 -20.18
C VAL A 384 -5.14 7.28 -19.90
N ALA A 385 -3.88 7.47 -19.50
CA ALA A 385 -2.92 6.38 -19.31
C ALA A 385 -3.23 5.47 -18.13
N LEU A 386 -3.93 5.98 -17.10
CA LEU A 386 -4.31 5.23 -15.91
C LEU A 386 -5.77 4.74 -15.93
N SER A 387 -6.54 5.10 -16.95
CA SER A 387 -7.93 4.67 -17.04
C SER A 387 -8.02 3.16 -17.31
N SER A 388 -8.91 2.49 -16.61
CA SER A 388 -9.33 1.12 -16.93
C SER A 388 -10.29 1.06 -18.12
N CYS A 389 -10.78 2.21 -18.61
CA CYS A 389 -11.65 2.27 -19.77
C CYS A 389 -10.84 2.01 -21.04
N THR A 390 -11.23 0.97 -21.79
CA THR A 390 -10.73 0.75 -23.16
C THR A 390 -11.39 1.75 -24.12
N PRO A 391 -10.62 2.65 -24.75
CA PRO A 391 -11.19 3.58 -25.72
C PRO A 391 -11.74 2.80 -26.92
N ASN A 392 -12.93 3.14 -27.38
CA ASN A 392 -13.42 2.65 -28.66
C ASN A 392 -12.69 3.41 -29.79
N TRP A 393 -11.53 2.88 -30.17
CA TRP A 393 -10.67 3.49 -31.19
C TRP A 393 -11.38 3.67 -32.52
N ASP A 394 -12.25 2.75 -32.92
CA ASP A 394 -12.97 2.84 -34.19
C ASP A 394 -13.88 4.08 -34.25
N VAL A 395 -14.56 4.40 -33.14
CA VAL A 395 -15.40 5.59 -33.04
C VAL A 395 -14.56 6.87 -33.00
N ILE A 396 -13.45 6.86 -32.24
CA ILE A 396 -12.56 8.01 -32.12
C ILE A 396 -11.88 8.33 -33.46
N LEU A 397 -11.39 7.31 -34.15
CA LEU A 397 -10.69 7.45 -35.43
C LEU A 397 -11.63 7.87 -36.56
N LYS A 398 -12.89 7.43 -36.56
CA LYS A 398 -13.90 7.90 -37.51
C LYS A 398 -14.17 9.39 -37.43
N ASN A 399 -14.03 9.99 -36.24
CA ASN A 399 -14.31 11.41 -36.00
C ASN A 399 -13.06 12.30 -36.03
N LYS A 400 -11.87 11.75 -36.32
CA LYS A 400 -10.61 12.48 -36.39
C LYS A 400 -10.12 12.54 -37.83
N GLN A 401 -9.97 13.74 -38.38
CA GLN A 401 -9.30 13.92 -39.66
C GLN A 401 -7.79 13.77 -39.46
N ALA A 402 -7.15 12.84 -40.17
CA ALA A 402 -5.70 12.70 -40.12
C ALA A 402 -5.04 13.98 -40.64
N HIS A 403 -4.14 14.58 -39.86
CA HIS A 403 -3.33 15.68 -40.34
C HIS A 403 -2.39 15.14 -41.43
N LEU A 404 -2.63 15.53 -42.67
CA LEU A 404 -1.68 15.32 -43.75
C LEU A 404 -0.41 16.09 -43.39
N SER A 405 0.71 15.38 -43.28
CA SER A 405 2.01 16.04 -43.12
C SER A 405 2.23 16.93 -44.35
N HIS A 406 2.42 18.23 -44.13
CA HIS A 406 2.90 19.13 -45.17
C HIS A 406 4.33 18.72 -45.50
N TYR A 407 4.53 17.99 -46.60
CA TYR A 407 5.81 17.97 -47.29
C TYR A 407 5.93 19.28 -48.08
N PRO A 408 6.83 20.22 -47.73
CA PRO A 408 7.18 21.30 -48.63
C PRO A 408 8.27 20.76 -49.55
N GLY A 409 7.89 20.37 -50.76
CA GLY A 409 8.84 19.77 -51.69
C GLY A 409 8.31 19.68 -53.10
N LYS A 410 7.83 20.80 -53.65
CA LYS A 410 7.97 21.02 -55.09
C LYS A 410 9.46 21.13 -55.41
N LEU A 411 9.88 20.50 -56.50
CA LEU A 411 10.70 21.07 -57.61
C LEU A 411 11.51 19.96 -58.31
N PRO A 412 11.87 20.11 -59.60
CA PRO A 412 11.32 20.96 -60.66
C PRO A 412 10.37 20.21 -61.59
#